data_AF-A0A235EFW7-F1
#
_entry.id   AF-A0A235EFW7-F1
#
_cell.length_a   1.000
_cell.length_b   1.000
_cell.length_c   1.000
_cell.angle_alpha   90.00
_cell.angle_beta   90.00
_cell.angle_gamma   90.00
#
_symmetry.space_group_name_H-M   'P 1'
#
loop_
_entity.id
_entity.type
_entity.pdbx_description
1 polymer ?
#
loop_
_entity_poly.entity_id
_entity_poly.type
_entity_poly.pdbx_seq_one_letter_code
_entity_poly.pdbx_strand_id
1 'polypeptide(L)'
;MDSMISAAARALAGGDALTALQRVALRDDPPALALRGIAMAQLGEHPRARELLRRAARAFGAHEPVARARCVVAEAEVALAQRDLGGDGSKGPAALLAAAHT
;
A
#
# COMPACT_ATOMS: atom_id res chain seq x y z
N MET A 1 18.94 2.81 10.67
CA MET A 1 17.74 2.31 9.96
C MET A 1 16.77 1.78 11.01
N ASP A 2 15.50 2.18 10.99
CA ASP A 2 14.50 1.70 11.93
C ASP A 2 14.22 0.22 11.68
N SER A 3 14.60 -0.63 12.63
CA SER A 3 14.54 -2.09 12.50
C SER A 3 13.09 -2.60 12.43
N MET A 4 12.14 -1.89 13.06
CA MET A 4 10.72 -2.26 13.05
C MET A 4 10.09 -1.97 11.69
N ILE A 5 10.37 -0.80 11.11
CA ILE A 5 9.93 -0.44 9.76
C ILE A 5 10.45 -1.46 8.73
N SER A 6 11.73 -1.82 8.83
CA SER A 6 12.36 -2.77 7.92
C SER A 6 11.80 -4.19 8.05
N ALA A 7 11.40 -4.59 9.26
CA ALA A 7 10.75 -5.88 9.50
C ALA A 7 9.30 -5.89 9.00
N ALA A 8 8.55 -4.80 9.20
CA ALA A 8 7.20 -4.66 8.70
C ALA A 8 7.16 -4.66 7.17
N ALA A 9 8.09 -3.96 6.50
CA ALA A 9 8.20 -3.98 5.05
C ALA A 9 8.47 -5.39 4.49
N ARG A 10 9.34 -6.17 5.16
CA ARG A 10 9.59 -7.58 4.78
C ARG A 10 8.36 -8.46 4.97
N ALA A 11 7.62 -8.28 6.07
CA ALA A 11 6.36 -8.99 6.29
C ALA A 11 5.35 -8.71 5.17
N LEU A 12 5.18 -7.44 4.77
CA LEU A 12 4.30 -7.07 3.65
C LEU A 12 4.74 -7.64 2.31
N ALA A 13 6.04 -7.70 2.04
CA ALA A 13 6.56 -8.32 0.83
C ALA A 13 6.24 -9.83 0.76
N GLY A 14 6.11 -10.48 1.92
CA GLY A 14 5.65 -11.86 2.03
C GLY A 14 4.12 -12.05 2.11
N GLY A 15 3.33 -10.96 2.02
CA GLY A 15 1.88 -10.99 2.16
C GLY A 15 1.36 -11.08 3.60
N ASP A 16 2.23 -10.97 4.59
CA ASP A 16 1.84 -11.01 6.02
C ASP A 16 1.49 -9.61 6.54
N ALA A 17 0.31 -9.14 6.13
CA ALA A 17 -0.22 -7.84 6.50
C ALA A 17 -0.48 -7.69 8.01
N LEU A 18 -0.88 -8.76 8.70
CA LEU A 18 -1.19 -8.71 10.13
C LEU A 18 0.08 -8.54 10.97
N THR A 19 1.15 -9.28 10.68
CA THR A 19 2.44 -9.10 11.35
C THR A 19 3.02 -7.71 11.07
N ALA A 20 2.85 -7.18 9.87
CA ALA A 20 3.26 -5.81 9.58
C ALA A 20 2.50 -4.81 10.46
N LEU A 21 1.17 -4.91 10.52
CA LEU A 21 0.34 -4.03 11.33
C LEU A 21 0.69 -4.09 12.82
N GLN A 22 0.94 -5.28 13.38
CA GLN A 22 1.35 -5.42 14.79
C GLN A 22 2.61 -4.59 15.11
N ARG A 23 3.52 -4.43 14.13
CA ARG A 23 4.78 -3.68 14.31
C ARG A 23 4.61 -2.17 14.17
N VAL A 24 3.65 -1.69 13.38
CA VAL A 24 3.53 -0.26 13.03
C VAL A 24 2.21 0.41 13.46
N ALA A 25 1.26 -0.33 14.06
CA ALA A 25 -0.07 0.16 14.39
C ALA A 25 -0.09 1.47 15.20
N LEU A 26 0.79 1.57 16.20
CA LEU A 26 0.85 2.68 17.17
C LEU A 26 1.75 3.84 16.73
N ARG A 27 2.29 3.80 15.51
CA ARG A 27 3.27 4.78 15.02
C ARG A 27 2.68 5.67 13.95
N ASP A 28 2.85 6.98 14.09
CA ASP A 28 2.32 7.99 13.16
C ASP A 28 3.38 8.70 12.32
N ASP A 29 4.63 8.21 12.31
CA ASP A 29 5.65 8.69 11.38
C ASP A 29 5.31 8.33 9.91
N PRO A 30 5.83 9.09 8.92
CA PRO A 30 5.45 8.90 7.52
C PRO A 30 5.70 7.47 6.99
N PRO A 31 6.85 6.80 7.27
CA PRO A 31 7.06 5.40 6.91
C PRO A 31 6.03 4.45 7.53
N ALA A 32 5.70 4.60 8.82
CA ALA A 32 4.69 3.78 9.48
C ALA A 32 3.29 3.98 8.89
N LEU A 33 2.90 5.22 8.57
CA LEU A 33 1.65 5.51 7.86
C LEU A 33 1.60 4.82 6.50
N ALA A 34 2.68 4.89 5.72
CA ALA A 34 2.76 4.24 4.40
C ALA A 34 2.60 2.72 4.49
N LEU A 35 3.32 2.07 5.40
CA LEU A 35 3.23 0.62 5.59
C LEU A 35 1.86 0.17 6.10
N ARG A 36 1.22 0.94 7.01
CA ARG A 36 -0.18 0.68 7.40
C ARG A 36 -1.13 0.78 6.21
N GLY A 37 -0.94 1.78 5.35
CA GLY A 37 -1.73 1.93 4.12
C GLY A 37 -1.62 0.72 3.20
N ILE A 38 -0.40 0.24 2.94
CA ILE A 38 -0.15 -0.94 2.10
C ILE A 38 -0.77 -2.20 2.74
N ALA A 39 -0.62 -2.39 4.05
CA ALA A 39 -1.21 -3.52 4.76
C ALA A 39 -2.74 -3.53 4.64
N MET A 40 -3.39 -2.38 4.82
CA MET A 40 -4.84 -2.23 4.67
C MET A 40 -5.28 -2.53 3.23
N ALA A 41 -4.50 -2.13 2.22
CA ALA A 41 -4.78 -2.45 0.82
C ALA A 41 -4.73 -3.96 0.55
N GLN A 42 -3.74 -4.67 1.11
CA GLN A 42 -3.65 -6.13 1.00
C GLN A 42 -4.84 -6.85 1.66
N LEU A 43 -5.44 -6.24 2.69
CA LEU A 43 -6.63 -6.75 3.37
C LEU A 43 -7.95 -6.34 2.69
N GLY A 44 -7.92 -5.59 1.58
CA GLY A 44 -9.11 -5.11 0.88
C GLY A 44 -9.72 -3.81 1.43
N GLU A 45 -9.12 -3.22 2.46
CA GLU A 45 -9.58 -1.98 3.11
C GLU A 45 -9.15 -0.73 2.32
N HIS A 46 -9.51 -0.69 1.04
CA HIS A 46 -8.97 0.28 0.09
C HIS A 46 -9.27 1.76 0.40
N PRO A 47 -10.47 2.18 0.88
CA PRO A 47 -10.71 3.58 1.24
C PRO A 47 -9.78 4.04 2.36
N ARG A 48 -9.58 3.19 3.38
CA ARG A 48 -8.71 3.47 4.52
C ARG A 48 -7.24 3.48 4.11
N ALA A 49 -6.83 2.54 3.26
CA ALA A 49 -5.48 2.47 2.71
C ALA A 49 -5.08 3.77 2.01
N ARG A 50 -5.95 4.30 1.13
CA ARG A 50 -5.69 5.56 0.41
C ARG A 50 -5.52 6.74 1.33
N GLU A 51 -6.35 6.84 2.37
CA GLU A 51 -6.23 7.94 3.33
C GLU A 51 -4.88 7.91 4.07
N LEU A 52 -4.44 6.73 4.49
CA LEU A 52 -3.13 6.55 5.11
C LEU A 52 -1.97 6.91 4.17
N LEU A 53 -2.05 6.48 2.90
CA LEU A 53 -1.04 6.77 1.87
C LEU A 53 -0.95 8.26 1.54
N ARG A 54 -2.10 8.96 1.46
CA ARG A 54 -2.13 10.43 1.31
C ARG A 54 -1.48 11.14 2.48
N ARG A 55 -1.82 10.73 3.71
CA ARG A 55 -1.23 11.31 4.93
C ARG A 55 0.27 11.07 4.97
N ALA A 56 0.74 9.87 4.63
CA ALA A 56 2.16 9.56 4.52
C ALA A 56 2.85 10.47 3.49
N ALA A 57 2.30 10.58 2.27
CA ALA A 57 2.85 11.43 1.21
C ALA A 57 2.96 12.90 1.61
N ARG A 58 2.00 13.42 2.38
CA ARG A 58 2.03 14.79 2.93
C ARG A 58 3.04 14.96 4.06
N ALA A 59 3.28 13.91 4.83
CA ALA A 59 4.17 13.94 5.98
C ALA A 59 5.65 13.76 5.59
N PHE A 60 5.94 13.15 4.44
CA PHE A 60 7.29 13.15 3.86
C PHE A 60 7.69 14.56 3.40
N GLY A 61 8.83 15.05 3.90
CA GLY A 61 9.35 16.39 3.59
C GLY A 61 10.04 16.50 2.22
N ALA A 62 10.48 17.71 1.87
CA ALA A 62 11.17 18.01 0.61
C ALA A 62 12.48 17.21 0.42
N HIS A 63 13.08 16.73 1.51
CA HIS A 63 14.32 15.95 1.51
C HIS A 63 14.10 14.46 1.24
N GLU A 64 12.84 13.99 1.20
CA GLU A 64 12.49 12.59 0.93
C GLU A 64 11.58 12.44 -0.31
N PRO A 65 11.94 13.01 -1.48
CA PRO A 65 11.06 13.09 -2.64
C PRO A 65 10.69 11.71 -3.18
N VAL A 66 11.62 10.74 -3.12
CA VAL A 66 11.39 9.36 -3.56
C VAL A 66 10.38 8.64 -2.68
N ALA A 67 10.45 8.82 -1.35
CA ALA A 67 9.52 8.20 -0.41
C ALA A 67 8.11 8.78 -0.59
N ARG A 68 8.00 10.10 -0.78
CA ARG A 68 6.76 10.77 -1.14
C ARG A 68 6.18 10.23 -2.45
N ALA A 69 6.98 10.13 -3.51
CA ALA A 69 6.54 9.64 -4.80
C ALA A 69 6.01 8.19 -4.71
N ARG A 70 6.69 7.31 -3.96
CA ARG A 70 6.23 5.95 -3.72
C ARG A 70 4.86 5.89 -3.04
N CYS A 71 4.58 6.76 -2.08
CA CYS A 71 3.27 6.82 -1.45
C CYS A 71 2.17 7.27 -2.43
N VAL A 72 2.47 8.21 -3.31
CA VAL A 72 1.53 8.66 -4.37
C VAL A 72 1.25 7.54 -5.36
N VAL A 73 2.28 6.80 -5.80
CA VAL A 73 2.12 5.64 -6.69
C VAL A 73 1.27 4.57 -6.01
N ALA A 74 1.58 4.22 -4.76
CA ALA A 74 0.78 3.25 -4.00
C ALA A 74 -0.68 3.70 -3.84
N GLU A 75 -0.95 4.99 -3.59
CA GLU A 75 -2.32 5.50 -3.52
C GLU A 75 -3.05 5.31 -4.86
N ALA A 76 -2.37 5.60 -5.97
CA ALA A 76 -2.92 5.45 -7.30
C ALA A 76 -3.20 3.98 -7.65
N GLU A 77 -2.31 3.06 -7.28
CA GLU A 77 -2.52 1.60 -7.42
C GLU A 77 -3.76 1.13 -6.66
N VAL A 78 -3.93 1.57 -5.40
CA VAL A 78 -5.12 1.24 -4.63
C VAL A 78 -6.38 1.84 -5.25
N ALA A 79 -6.31 3.08 -5.75
CA ALA A 79 -7.44 3.73 -6.42
C ALA A 79 -7.83 2.99 -7.72
N LEU A 80 -6.87 2.43 -8.45
CA LEU A 80 -7.11 1.60 -9.62
C LEU A 80 -7.79 0.29 -9.22
N ALA A 81 -7.27 -0.42 -8.21
CA ALA A 81 -7.86 -1.65 -7.70
C ALA A 81 -9.32 -1.45 -7.25
N GLN A 82 -9.65 -0.32 -6.61
CA GLN A 82 -11.05 0.01 -6.27
C GLN A 82 -11.97 0.18 -7.48
N ARG A 83 -11.44 0.68 -8.60
CA ARG A 83 -12.21 0.84 -9.84
C ARG A 83 -12.42 -0.50 -10.53
N ASP A 84 -11.41 -1.36 -10.55
CA ASP A 84 -11.53 -2.73 -11.06
C ASP A 84 -12.55 -3.55 -10.25
N LEU A 85 -12.66 -3.30 -8.93
CA LEU A 85 -13.70 -3.91 -8.09
C LEU A 85 -15.09 -3.27 -8.28
N GLY A 86 -15.16 -2.06 -8.86
CA GLY A 86 -16.41 -1.38 -9.21
C GLY A 86 -16.91 -1.66 -10.63
N GLY A 87 -16.06 -2.26 -11.48
CA GLY A 87 -16.42 -2.80 -12.79
C GLY A 87 -16.68 -4.30 -12.69
N ASP A 88 -17.93 -4.68 -12.90
CA ASP A 88 -18.44 -6.01 -13.26
C ASP A 88 -17.56 -7.18 -12.77
N GLY A 89 -17.84 -7.64 -11.54
CA GLY A 89 -17.12 -8.65 -10.75
C GLY A 89 -16.89 -10.02 -11.40
N SER A 90 -16.17 -10.08 -12.52
CA SER A 90 -15.89 -11.30 -13.28
C SER A 90 -14.48 -11.38 -13.86
N LYS A 91 -13.62 -10.36 -13.69
CA LYS A 91 -12.24 -10.43 -14.18
C LYS A 91 -11.24 -10.06 -13.10
N GLY A 92 -10.95 -11.05 -12.26
CA GLY A 92 -9.71 -11.10 -11.50
C GLY A 92 -8.47 -11.15 -12.41
N PRO A 93 -7.25 -11.26 -11.85
CA PRO A 93 -5.96 -11.08 -12.55
C PRO A 93 -5.68 -12.03 -13.74
N ALA A 94 -6.57 -12.98 -14.04
CA ALA A 94 -6.51 -13.83 -15.22
C ALA A 94 -6.55 -13.06 -16.55
N ALA A 95 -7.19 -11.87 -16.59
CA ALA A 95 -7.27 -11.08 -17.82
C ALA A 95 -5.91 -10.50 -18.25
N LEU A 96 -5.01 -10.21 -17.31
CA LEU A 96 -3.67 -9.66 -17.61
C LEU A 96 -2.71 -10.75 -18.12
N LEU A 97 -2.88 -11.99 -17.65
CA LEU A 97 -2.07 -13.15 -18.10
C LEU A 97 -2.48 -13.64 -19.50
N ALA A 98 -3.76 -13.50 -19.87
CA ALA A 98 -4.27 -13.89 -21.19
C ALA A 98 -3.79 -12.96 -22.33
N ALA A 99 -3.59 -11.67 -22.04
CA ALA A 99 -3.09 -10.70 -23.03
C ALA A 99 -1.57 -10.80 -23.27
N ALA A 100 -0.84 -11.54 -22.45
CA ALA A 100 0.61 -11.74 -22.59
C ALA A 100 0.99 -12.92 -23.52
N HIS A 101 0.01 -13.63 -24.08
CA HIS A 101 0.22 -14.80 -24.96
C HIS A 101 -0.40 -14.65 -26.35
N THR A 102 -0.65 -13.43 -26.82
CA THR A 102 -1.04 -13.12 -28.20
C THR A 102 -0.13 -12.05 -28.76
#